data_AF-A0A535V8R1-F1
#
_entry.id   AF-A0A535V8R1-F1
#
_cell.length_a   1.000
_cell.length_b   1.000
_cell.length_c   1.000
_cell.angle_alpha   90.00
_cell.angle_beta   90.00
_cell.angle_gamma   90.00
#
_symmetry.space_group_name_H-M   'P 1'
#
loop_
_entity.id
_entity.type
_entity.pdbx_description
1 polymer ?
#
loop_
_entity_poly.entity_id
_entity_poly.type
_entity_poly.pdbx_seq_one_letter_code
_entity_poly.pdbx_strand_id
1 'polypeptide(L)'
;MVWSALLLVFVGAAIVDQVRRPPQDRTWYGKIIGIPYDFRFPTVERIRATFWNRDTPHIFVPQVFGIGWTINLYPLLHPETL
;
A
#
# COMPACT_ATOMS: atom_id res chain seq x y z
N MET A 1 -18.82 -11.55 -1.61
CA MET A 1 -18.87 -11.89 -3.05
C MET A 1 -18.55 -10.69 -3.96
N VAL A 2 -19.22 -9.54 -3.83
CA VAL A 2 -18.94 -8.34 -4.67
C VAL A 2 -17.56 -7.71 -4.41
N TRP A 3 -17.16 -7.57 -3.14
CA TRP A 3 -15.87 -6.96 -2.77
C TRP A 3 -14.65 -7.71 -3.32
N SER A 4 -14.72 -9.04 -3.39
CA SER A 4 -13.67 -9.87 -3.97
C SER A 4 -13.52 -9.64 -5.46
N ALA A 5 -14.63 -9.42 -6.19
CA ALA A 5 -14.58 -9.09 -7.61
C ALA A 5 -13.93 -7.72 -7.85
N LEU A 6 -14.24 -6.71 -7.04
CA LEU A 6 -13.57 -5.41 -7.11
C LEU A 6 -12.07 -5.51 -6.83
N LEU A 7 -11.66 -6.29 -5.83
CA LEU A 7 -10.25 -6.54 -5.55
C LEU A 7 -9.56 -7.18 -6.76
N LEU A 8 -10.16 -8.19 -7.38
CA LEU A 8 -9.62 -8.83 -8.59
C LEU A 8 -9.49 -7.84 -9.75
N VAL A 9 -10.45 -6.94 -9.93
CA VAL A 9 -10.37 -5.87 -10.94
C VAL A 9 -9.17 -4.95 -10.67
N PHE A 10 -8.97 -4.52 -9.42
CA PHE A 10 -7.81 -3.67 -9.07
C PHE A 10 -6.48 -4.41 -9.24
N VAL A 11 -6.40 -5.68 -8.84
CA VAL A 11 -5.20 -6.52 -9.07
C VAL A 11 -4.92 -6.66 -10.56
N GLY A 12 -5.93 -6.99 -11.36
CA GLY A 12 -5.79 -7.10 -12.81
C GLY A 12 -5.33 -5.80 -13.45
N ALA A 13 -5.94 -4.67 -13.09
CA ALA A 13 -5.54 -3.36 -13.58
C ALA A 13 -4.10 -2.99 -13.21
N ALA A 14 -3.65 -3.31 -11.99
CA ALA A 14 -2.28 -3.07 -11.53
C ALA A 14 -1.26 -3.92 -12.31
N ILE A 15 -1.55 -5.21 -12.49
CA ILE A 15 -0.70 -6.12 -13.25
C ILE A 15 -0.62 -5.68 -14.71
N VAL A 16 -1.74 -5.30 -15.33
CA VAL A 16 -1.78 -4.81 -16.72
C VAL A 16 -0.97 -3.52 -16.86
N ASP A 17 -1.10 -2.57 -15.94
CA ASP A 17 -0.27 -1.34 -15.92
C ASP A 17 1.23 -1.66 -15.87
N GLN A 18 1.64 -2.60 -15.01
CA GLN A 18 3.05 -2.97 -14.86
C GLN A 18 3.60 -3.76 -16.06
N VAL A 19 2.85 -4.72 -16.59
CA VAL A 19 3.30 -5.54 -17.72
C VAL A 19 3.40 -4.74 -19.02
N ARG A 20 2.54 -3.73 -19.21
CA ARG A 20 2.58 -2.81 -20.37
C ARG A 20 3.82 -1.92 -20.40
N ARG A 21 4.52 -1.76 -19.28
CA ARG A 21 5.77 -0.98 -19.21
C ARG A 21 6.95 -1.83 -19.71
N PRO A 22 7.96 -1.20 -20.35
CA PRO A 22 9.26 -1.84 -20.58
C PRO A 22 9.81 -2.46 -19.29
N PRO A 23 10.50 -3.61 -19.32
CA PRO A 23 10.96 -4.31 -18.12
C PRO A 23 11.73 -3.42 -17.13
N GLN A 24 12.56 -2.50 -17.63
CA GLN A 24 13.33 -1.55 -16.84
C GLN A 24 12.50 -0.48 -16.13
N ASP A 25 11.27 -0.21 -16.59
CA ASP A 25 10.39 0.82 -16.04
C ASP A 25 9.34 0.24 -15.08
N ARG A 26 9.37 -1.08 -14.84
CA ARG A 26 8.45 -1.77 -13.93
C ARG A 26 8.85 -1.52 -12.49
N THR A 27 7.95 -0.90 -11.74
CA THR A 27 8.17 -0.58 -10.34
C THR A 27 7.51 -1.59 -9.40
N TRP A 28 6.45 -2.27 -9.85
CA TRP A 28 5.60 -3.13 -9.03
C TRP A 28 4.96 -2.43 -7.81
N TYR A 29 4.89 -1.10 -7.82
CA TYR A 29 4.14 -0.28 -6.87
C TYR A 29 3.61 0.97 -7.58
N GLY A 30 2.52 1.54 -7.08
CA GLY A 30 1.88 2.69 -7.70
C GLY A 30 0.51 3.03 -7.10
N LYS A 31 -0.34 3.70 -7.89
CA LYS A 31 -1.73 4.01 -7.52
C LYS A 31 -2.67 3.76 -8.71
N ILE A 32 -3.87 3.26 -8.43
CA ILE A 32 -4.98 3.15 -9.40
C ILE A 32 -6.13 3.98 -8.88
N ILE A 33 -6.49 5.05 -9.60
CA ILE A 33 -7.59 5.95 -9.22
C ILE A 33 -7.43 6.41 -7.74
N GLY A 34 -6.20 6.76 -7.36
CA GLY A 34 -5.84 7.16 -5.99
C GLY A 34 -5.59 6.01 -4.99
N ILE A 35 -5.98 4.77 -5.29
CA ILE A 35 -5.77 3.60 -4.42
C ILE A 35 -4.34 3.08 -4.58
N PRO A 36 -3.49 3.10 -3.53
CA PRO A 36 -2.11 2.65 -3.62
C PRO A 36 -2.02 1.13 -3.75
N TYR A 37 -0.96 0.65 -4.37
CA TYR A 37 -0.59 -0.76 -4.39
C TYR A 37 0.92 -0.94 -4.30
N ASP A 38 1.35 -2.07 -3.75
CA ASP A 38 2.74 -2.51 -3.73
C ASP A 38 2.82 -4.04 -3.77
N PHE A 39 3.43 -4.60 -4.81
CA PHE A 39 3.61 -6.04 -5.00
C PHE A 39 5.06 -6.50 -4.79
N ARG A 40 5.92 -5.62 -4.26
CA ARG A 40 7.27 -6.01 -3.85
C ARG A 40 7.17 -6.74 -2.52
N PHE A 41 7.73 -7.94 -2.44
CA PHE A 41 7.74 -8.71 -1.19
C PHE A 41 8.21 -7.83 -0.01
N PRO A 42 7.45 -7.81 1.10
CA PRO A 42 7.76 -6.95 2.22
C PRO A 42 9.00 -7.45 2.95
N THR A 43 9.80 -6.52 3.47
CA THR A 43 10.87 -6.84 4.43
C THR A 43 10.38 -6.57 5.84
N VAL A 44 11.05 -7.15 6.85
CA VAL A 44 10.71 -6.93 8.27
C VAL A 44 10.79 -5.44 8.63
N GLU A 45 11.79 -4.74 8.08
CA GLU A 45 11.99 -3.31 8.27
C GLU A 45 10.81 -2.51 7.71
N ARG A 46 10.35 -2.85 6.50
CA ARG A 46 9.19 -2.19 5.88
C ARG A 46 7.89 -2.47 6.63
N ILE A 47 7.71 -3.69 7.14
CA ILE A 47 6.54 -4.05 7.97
C ILE A 47 6.53 -3.17 9.22
N ARG A 48 7.64 -3.13 9.98
CA ARG A 48 7.76 -2.28 11.16
C ARG A 48 7.51 -0.81 10.85
N ALA A 49 8.10 -0.28 9.78
CA ALA A 49 7.92 1.11 9.36
C ALA A 49 6.52 1.44 8.82
N THR A 50 5.70 0.43 8.48
CA THR A 50 4.31 0.67 8.04
C THR A 50 3.35 0.64 9.23
N PHE A 51 3.53 -0.32 10.15
CA PHE A 51 2.60 -0.54 11.26
C PHE A 51 3.00 0.21 12.55
N TRP A 52 4.26 0.63 12.69
CA TRP A 52 4.78 1.31 13.88
C TRP A 52 5.83 2.37 13.52
N ASN A 53 5.38 3.46 12.89
CA ASN A 53 6.24 4.60 12.54
C ASN A 53 5.87 5.83 13.36
N ARG A 54 6.80 6.26 14.21
CA ARG A 54 6.64 7.42 15.09
C ARG A 54 6.97 8.75 14.42
N ASP A 55 7.61 8.71 13.25
CA ASP A 55 8.11 9.90 12.55
C ASP A 55 7.04 10.51 11.63
N THR A 56 5.79 10.02 11.69
CA THR A 56 4.67 10.55 10.92
C THR A 56 3.38 10.59 11.75
N PRO A 57 2.59 11.68 11.65
CA PRO A 57 1.28 11.76 12.29
C PRO A 57 0.19 11.01 11.51
N HIS A 58 0.51 10.46 10.32
CA HIS A 58 -0.48 9.83 9.46
C HIS A 58 -0.89 8.44 10.00
N ILE A 59 -2.16 8.31 10.36
CA ILE A 59 -2.77 7.03 10.78
C ILE A 59 -2.99 6.12 9.56
N PHE A 60 -3.60 6.64 8.48
CA PHE A 60 -3.83 5.88 7.26
C PHE A 60 -2.62 6.00 6.32
N VAL A 61 -1.96 4.89 6.08
CA VAL A 61 -0.75 4.81 5.23
C VAL A 61 -0.94 3.75 4.15
N PRO A 62 -0.24 3.85 2.99
CA PRO A 62 -0.22 2.76 2.01
C PRO A 62 0.20 1.43 2.66
N GLN A 63 -0.43 0.33 2.28
CA GLN A 63 -0.02 -0.97 2.81
C GLN A 63 1.35 -1.40 2.27
N VAL A 64 2.07 -2.17 3.09
CA VAL A 64 3.42 -2.64 2.76
C VAL A 64 3.44 -3.64 1.60
N PHE A 65 2.34 -4.38 1.42
CA PHE A 65 2.13 -5.36 0.36
C PHE A 65 0.65 -5.56 0.06
N GLY A 66 0.25 -5.50 -1.21
CA GLY A 66 -1.11 -5.65 -1.71
C GLY A 66 -1.71 -4.34 -2.25
N ILE A 67 -3.03 -4.17 -2.15
CA ILE A 67 -3.78 -3.01 -2.68
C ILE A 67 -4.59 -2.32 -1.58
N GLY A 68 -4.37 -1.00 -1.42
CA GLY A 68 -5.08 -0.12 -0.51
C GLY A 68 -4.23 0.40 0.65
N TRP A 69 -4.91 0.88 1.68
CA TRP A 69 -4.29 1.47 2.87
C TRP A 69 -4.31 0.50 4.06
N THR A 70 -3.48 0.78 5.04
CA THR A 70 -3.47 0.15 6.35
C THR A 70 -3.29 1.21 7.44
N ILE A 71 -3.15 0.76 8.68
CA ILE A 71 -3.08 1.61 9.86
C ILE A 71 -1.66 1.58 10.42
N ASN A 72 -1.05 2.76 10.58
CA ASN A 72 0.09 2.96 11.44
C ASN A 72 -0.40 3.13 12.89
N LEU A 73 -0.10 2.16 13.75
CA LEU A 73 -0.65 2.08 15.10
C LEU A 73 -0.01 3.08 16.07
N TYR A 74 1.20 3.57 15.77
CA TYR A 74 1.89 4.51 16.67
C TYR A 74 1.11 5.82 16.86
N PRO A 75 0.81 6.63 15.80
CA PRO A 75 0.05 7.87 15.95
C PRO A 75 -1.40 7.63 16.35
N LEU A 76 -1.96 6.44 16.10
CA LEU A 76 -3.29 6.07 16.58
C LEU A 76 -3.35 5.92 18.11
N LEU A 77 -2.28 5.38 18.71
CA LEU A 77 -2.18 5.16 20.16
C LEU A 77 -1.49 6.31 20.91
N HIS A 78 -0.72 7.13 20.20
CA HIS A 78 -0.03 8.32 20.70
C HIS A 78 -0.48 9.54 19.88
N PRO A 79 -1.76 9.94 19.99
CA PRO A 79 -2.23 11.12 19.28
C PRO A 79 -1.45 12.34 19.77
N GLU A 80 -0.98 13.18 18.84
CA GLU A 80 -0.39 14.45 19.23
C GLU A 80 -1.47 15.27 19.94
N THR A 81 -1.19 15.65 21.19
CA THR A 81 -2.07 16.52 21.96
C THR A 81 -2.17 17.85 21.22
N LEU A 82 -3.36 18.15 20.69
CA LEU A 82 -3.72 19.46 20.12
C LEU A 82 -3.50 20.58 21.14
#